data_AF-K2AJG6-F1
#
_entry.id   AF-K2AJG6-F1
#
_cell.length_a   1.000
_cell.length_b   1.000
_cell.length_c   1.000
_cell.angle_alpha   90.00
_cell.angle_beta   90.00
_cell.angle_gamma   90.00
#
_symmetry.space_group_name_H-M   'P 1'
#
loop_
_entity.id
_entity.type
_entity.pdbx_description
1 polymer ?
#
loop_
_entity_poly.entity_id
_entity_poly.type
_entity_poly.pdbx_seq_one_letter_code
_entity_poly.pdbx_strand_id
1 'polypeptide(L)'
;MRSARLELALQSGALTFAAAGDILVLRPRAGDDLSALPKARVVVRTGFKPDHDYFAAQGYRMEGDGPFACAIVCLPRAKAEARA
;
A
#
# COMPACT_ATOMS: atom_id res chain seq x y z
N MET A 1 9.19 -9.14 5.45
CA MET A 1 9.01 -10.11 4.33
C MET A 1 8.19 -9.56 3.14
N ARG A 2 7.21 -8.67 3.33
CA ARG A 2 6.48 -8.02 2.22
C ARG A 2 7.26 -6.86 1.59
N SER A 3 7.88 -6.02 2.42
CA SER A 3 8.75 -4.91 2.00
C SER A 3 9.85 -5.34 1.03
N ALA A 4 10.59 -6.41 1.35
CA ALA A 4 11.65 -6.95 0.49
C ALA A 4 11.17 -7.39 -0.91
N ARG A 5 9.92 -7.84 -1.05
CA ARG A 5 9.36 -8.22 -2.36
C ARG A 5 8.97 -7.00 -3.18
N LEU A 6 8.41 -5.98 -2.52
CA LEU A 6 8.07 -4.72 -3.18
C LEU A 6 9.33 -4.02 -3.68
N GLU A 7 10.34 -3.92 -2.83
CA GLU A 7 11.62 -3.32 -3.17
C GLU A 7 12.30 -4.05 -4.34
N LEU A 8 12.37 -5.39 -4.29
CA LEU A 8 12.93 -6.19 -5.39
C LEU A 8 12.16 -5.99 -6.71
N ALA A 9 10.82 -5.91 -6.66
CA ALA A 9 10.01 -5.71 -7.86
C ALA A 9 10.26 -4.33 -8.51
N LEU A 10 10.50 -3.30 -7.69
CA LEU A 10 10.84 -1.97 -8.15
C LEU A 10 12.26 -1.90 -8.72
N GLN A 11 13.24 -2.50 -8.03
CA GLN A 11 14.64 -2.53 -8.49
C GLN A 11 14.83 -3.35 -9.76
N SER A 12 14.11 -4.46 -9.92
CA SER A 12 14.17 -5.30 -11.12
C SER A 12 13.38 -4.75 -12.32
N GLY A 13 12.62 -3.67 -12.13
CA GLY A 13 11.71 -3.13 -13.14
C GLY A 13 10.49 -4.02 -13.42
N ALA A 14 10.29 -5.09 -12.65
CA ALA A 14 9.10 -5.94 -12.74
C ALA A 14 7.82 -5.19 -12.36
N LEU A 15 7.95 -4.10 -11.59
CA LEU A 15 6.90 -3.14 -11.30
C LEU A 15 7.40 -1.73 -11.65
N THR A 16 6.69 -1.04 -12.55
CA THR A 16 6.91 0.38 -12.84
C THR A 16 5.65 1.17 -12.52
N PHE A 17 5.81 2.38 -12.00
CA PHE A 17 4.70 3.27 -11.73
C PHE A 17 4.52 4.25 -12.89
N ALA A 18 3.26 4.59 -13.18
CA ALA A 18 2.97 5.73 -14.03
C ALA A 18 3.63 7.00 -13.45
N ALA A 19 4.05 7.92 -14.33
CA ALA A 19 4.72 9.15 -13.92
C ALA A 19 3.87 10.02 -12.98
N ALA A 20 2.54 9.92 -13.09
CA ALA A 20 1.57 10.65 -12.28
C ALA A 20 0.45 9.74 -11.74
N GLY A 21 -0.34 10.27 -10.80
CA GLY A 21 -1.51 9.61 -10.22
C GLY A 21 -1.23 8.90 -8.90
N ASP A 22 -2.27 8.77 -8.08
CA ASP A 22 -2.18 8.21 -6.75
C ASP A 22 -2.05 6.68 -6.75
N ILE A 23 -1.39 6.15 -5.74
CA ILE A 23 -1.14 4.72 -5.52
C ILE A 23 -2.00 4.30 -4.33
N LEU A 24 -2.97 3.42 -4.59
CA LEU A 24 -3.81 2.86 -3.55
C LEU A 24 -3.11 1.67 -2.89
N VAL A 25 -2.92 1.70 -1.57
CA VAL A 25 -2.40 0.56 -0.80
C VAL A 25 -3.54 -0.02 0.04
N LEU A 26 -3.96 -1.23 -0.30
CA LEU A 26 -5.09 -1.92 0.32
C LEU A 26 -4.63 -2.87 1.43
N ARG A 27 -5.20 -2.67 2.62
CA ARG A 27 -5.04 -3.50 3.82
C ARG A 27 -3.58 -3.72 4.27
N PRO A 28 -2.71 -2.69 4.29
CA PRO A 28 -1.41 -2.85 4.91
C PRO A 28 -1.58 -3.09 6.42
N ARG A 29 -0.65 -3.84 7.02
CA ARG A 29 -0.64 -4.10 8.47
C ARG A 29 0.38 -3.21 9.15
N ALA A 30 0.16 -2.88 10.42
CA ALA A 30 1.17 -2.21 11.24
C ALA A 30 2.51 -2.98 11.16
N GLY A 31 3.59 -2.25 10.87
CA GLY A 31 4.92 -2.81 10.61
C GLY A 31 5.22 -3.19 9.16
N ASP A 32 4.25 -3.10 8.24
CA ASP A 32 4.56 -3.12 6.79
C ASP A 32 5.28 -1.82 6.41
N ASP A 33 6.40 -1.95 5.71
CA ASP A 33 7.20 -0.82 5.23
C ASP A 33 6.79 -0.43 3.80
N LEU A 34 6.32 0.82 3.68
CA LEU A 34 5.87 1.46 2.44
C LEU A 34 6.82 2.58 1.98
N SER A 35 8.00 2.71 2.60
CA SER A 35 8.96 3.79 2.32
C SER A 35 9.53 3.76 0.91
N ALA A 36 9.53 2.59 0.26
CA ALA A 36 9.91 2.42 -1.14
C ALA A 36 8.94 3.11 -2.14
N LEU A 37 7.74 3.51 -1.68
CA LEU A 37 6.75 4.21 -2.49
C LEU A 37 6.88 5.74 -2.33
N PRO A 38 6.55 6.53 -3.36
CA PRO A 38 6.48 7.99 -3.23
C PRO A 38 5.36 8.39 -2.27
N LYS A 39 5.69 8.66 -1.00
CA LYS A 39 4.73 8.89 0.10
C LYS A 39 3.62 9.87 -0.25
N ALA A 40 3.93 10.96 -0.95
CA ALA A 40 2.96 11.97 -1.37
C ALA A 40 1.83 11.40 -2.26
N ARG A 41 2.12 10.33 -3.02
CA ARG A 41 1.17 9.65 -3.93
C ARG A 41 0.44 8.49 -3.26
N VAL A 42 0.84 8.08 -2.05
CA VAL A 42 0.27 6.90 -1.39
C VAL A 42 -1.03 7.26 -0.67
N VAL A 43 -2.09 6.52 -0.99
CA VAL A 43 -3.36 6.51 -0.26
C VAL A 43 -3.54 5.12 0.36
N VAL A 44 -3.60 5.05 1.68
CA VAL A 44 -3.80 3.81 2.43
C VAL A 44 -5.27 3.61 2.73
N ARG A 45 -5.80 2.43 2.40
CA ARG A 45 -7.17 2.05 2.77
C ARG A 45 -7.16 0.72 3.51
N THR A 46 -7.61 0.75 4.76
CA THR A 46 -7.71 -0.40 5.66
C THR A 46 -9.01 -0.34 6.46
N GLY A 47 -9.61 -1.51 6.73
CA GLY A 47 -10.81 -1.64 7.54
C GLY A 47 -10.54 -1.87 9.03
N PHE A 48 -9.26 -1.95 9.44
CA PHE A 48 -8.87 -2.22 10.83
C PHE A 48 -8.33 -0.97 11.50
N LYS A 49 -9.00 -0.51 12.55
CA LYS A 49 -8.70 0.76 13.27
C LYS A 49 -7.23 0.87 13.72
N PRO A 50 -6.59 -0.16 14.31
CA PRO A 50 -5.18 -0.07 14.69
C PRO A 50 -4.23 0.15 13.51
N ASP A 51 -4.47 -0.52 12.37
CA ASP A 51 -3.66 -0.30 11.16
C ASP A 51 -3.89 1.11 10.62
N HIS A 52 -5.14 1.58 10.62
CA HIS A 52 -5.47 2.94 10.22
C HIS A 52 -4.70 3.98 11.04
N ASP A 53 -4.76 3.89 12.36
CA ASP A 53 -4.13 4.85 13.26
C ASP A 53 -2.60 4.82 13.14
N TYR A 54 -2.01 3.64 12.92
CA TYR A 54 -0.58 3.50 12.66
C TYR A 54 -0.14 4.29 11.41
N PHE A 55 -0.81 4.10 10.27
CA PHE A 55 -0.43 4.79 9.04
C PHE A 55 -0.81 6.27 9.05
N ALA A 56 -1.92 6.64 9.69
CA ALA A 56 -2.30 8.03 9.90
C ALA A 56 -1.26 8.78 10.75
N ALA A 57 -0.77 8.16 11.83
CA ALA A 57 0.28 8.73 12.67
C ALA A 57 1.62 8.88 11.93
N GLN A 58 1.87 8.03 10.93
CA GLN A 58 3.03 8.19 10.04
C GLN A 58 2.80 9.23 8.93
N GLY A 59 1.63 9.87 8.85
CA GLY A 59 1.32 10.92 7.89
C GLY A 59 1.03 10.40 6.48
N TYR A 60 0.55 9.16 6.33
CA TYR A 60 -0.03 8.70 5.08
C TYR A 60 -1.43 9.29 4.88
N ARG A 61 -1.83 9.49 3.62
CA ARG A 61 -3.22 9.82 3.30
C ARG A 61 -4.08 8.58 3.49
N MET A 62 -5.14 8.69 4.28
CA MET A 62 -6.07 7.58 4.56
C MET A 62 -7.33 7.61 3.70
N GLU A 63 -7.55 8.74 3.05
CA GLU A 63 -8.69 9.00 2.17
C GLU A 63 -8.19 9.53 0.83
N GLY A 64 -8.94 9.23 -0.21
CA GLY A 64 -8.65 9.62 -1.58
C GLY A 64 -9.74 9.07 -2.48
N ASP A 65 -10.32 9.96 -3.28
CA ASP A 65 -11.23 9.57 -4.34
C ASP A 65 -10.42 9.42 -5.62
N GLY A 66 -10.64 8.29 -6.31
CA GLY A 66 -9.90 7.94 -7.51
C GLY A 66 -10.11 8.94 -8.67
N PRO A 67 -9.45 8.73 -9.81
CA PRO A 67 -8.80 7.49 -10.22
C PRO A 67 -7.38 7.31 -9.64
N PHE A 68 -7.04 6.06 -9.33
CA PHE A 68 -5.69 5.66 -8.92
C PHE A 68 -4.90 5.14 -10.12
N ALA A 69 -3.60 5.44 -10.18
CA ALA A 69 -2.70 4.95 -11.21
C ALA A 69 -2.42 3.44 -11.04
N CYS A 70 -2.37 2.95 -9.81
CA CYS A 70 -2.29 1.52 -9.50
C CYS A 70 -2.79 1.22 -8.09
N ALA A 71 -2.99 -0.07 -7.82
CA ALA A 71 -3.31 -0.57 -6.50
C ALA A 71 -2.33 -1.68 -6.07
N ILE A 72 -1.80 -1.56 -4.85
CA ILE A 72 -0.98 -2.57 -4.18
C ILE A 72 -1.85 -3.24 -3.13
N VAL A 73 -2.05 -4.56 -3.25
CA VAL A 73 -2.91 -5.33 -2.33
C VAL A 73 -2.06 -6.16 -1.38
N CYS A 74 -2.09 -5.81 -0.09
CA CYS A 74 -1.39 -6.56 0.96
C CYS A 74 -2.21 -7.80 1.35
N LEU A 75 -2.02 -8.91 0.63
CA LEU A 75 -2.81 -10.13 0.85
C LEU A 75 -2.54 -10.78 2.22
N PRO A 76 -3.59 -11.16 2.98
CA PRO A 76 -3.44 -11.92 4.21
C PRO A 76 -2.92 -13.33 3.92
N ARG A 77 -2.35 -13.99 4.94
CA ARG A 77 -1.90 -15.38 4.80
C ARG A 77 -3.08 -16.35 4.62
N ALA A 78 -4.21 -16.06 5.27
CA ALA A 78 -5.43 -16.83 5.13
C ALA A 78 -6.10 -16.52 3.79
N LYS A 79 -6.23 -17.52 2.91
CA LYS A 79 -6.90 -17.36 1.60
C LYS A 79 -8.37 -16.95 1.73
N ALA A 80 -9.05 -17.37 2.79
CA ALA A 80 -10.43 -16.99 3.05
C ALA A 80 -10.58 -15.47 3.22
N GLU A 81 -9.69 -14.83 3.99
CA GLU A 81 -9.69 -13.38 4.18
C GLU A 81 -9.24 -12.59 2.94
N ALA A 82 -8.59 -13.27 1.99
CA ALA A 82 -8.22 -12.68 0.70
C ALA A 82 -9.43 -12.59 -0.26
N ARG A 83 -10.49 -13.37 -0.02
CA ARG A 83 -11.75 -13.32 -0.77
C ARG A 83 -12.64 -12.27 -0.11
N ALA A 84 -12.83 -11.15 -0.79
CA ALA A 84 -13.87 -10.19 -0.48
C ALA A 84 -15.09 -10.50 -1.36
#